data_AF-A0A4R9M8E8-F1
#
_entry.id   AF-A0A4R9M8E8-F1
#
_cell.length_a   1.000
_cell.length_b   1.000
_cell.length_c   1.000
_cell.angle_alpha   90.00
_cell.angle_beta   90.00
_cell.angle_gamma   90.00
#
_symmetry.space_group_name_H-M   'P 1'
#
loop_
_entity.id
_entity.type
_entity.pdbx_description
1 polymer ?
#
loop_
_entity_poly.entity_id
_entity_poly.type
_entity_poly.pdbx_seq_one_letter_code
_entity_poly.pdbx_strand_id
1 'polypeptide(L)'
;MSPHWFTTLSPSMQWVVVAASIVTSWLALFLLSKFLRTRNVEIGGAKFNKISTADFLHREGEYEFSDHPVFGTIEKLVSVDLYSIHLEDEFRDILMKTMVRIAWESYKENLNLFLISSKQAKNYLQLKKEMVKCVTSSLTEARKSFREESVPEVVIEKYLKSTNLFNVILLDYIEKISTSHRTKIDLIDLFLKFISSTAVATHQQFEFLFSSINGHLKGLEFKGVTCK
;
A
#
# COMPACT_ATOMS: atom_id res chain seq x y z
N MET A 1 18.02 11.51 -4.29
CA MET A 1 18.81 12.73 -4.56
C MET A 1 18.08 13.90 -3.93
N SER A 2 18.56 14.40 -2.79
CA SER A 2 18.02 15.63 -2.21
C SER A 2 18.36 16.80 -3.13
N PRO A 3 17.42 17.70 -3.43
CA PRO A 3 17.70 18.80 -4.33
C PRO A 3 18.71 19.76 -3.67
N HIS A 4 19.71 20.21 -4.44
CA HIS A 4 20.86 21.00 -3.98
C HIS A 4 20.53 22.28 -3.19
N TRP A 5 19.29 22.77 -3.26
CA TRP A 5 18.82 23.93 -2.50
C TRP A 5 18.41 23.59 -1.05
N PHE A 6 18.22 22.31 -0.72
CA PHE A 6 17.81 21.90 0.62
C PHE A 6 18.97 21.97 1.63
N THR A 7 20.20 21.71 1.17
CA THR A 7 21.42 21.76 2.01
C THR A 7 21.91 23.18 2.28
N THR A 8 21.39 24.18 1.57
CA THR A 8 21.71 25.61 1.79
C THR A 8 20.78 26.28 2.81
N LEU A 9 19.73 25.59 3.26
CA LEU A 9 18.82 26.11 4.28
C LEU A 9 19.38 25.85 5.68
N SER A 10 19.17 26.80 6.60
CA SER A 10 19.51 26.59 8.00
C SER A 10 18.69 25.40 8.55
N PRO A 11 19.22 24.66 9.56
CA PRO A 11 18.52 23.49 10.12
C PRO A 11 17.08 23.80 10.57
N SER A 12 16.83 25.01 11.09
CA SER A 12 15.48 25.45 11.46
C SER A 12 14.56 25.65 10.25
N MET A 13 15.07 26.09 9.10
CA MET A 13 14.31 26.24 7.87
C MET A 13 14.03 24.91 7.16
N GLN A 14 14.94 23.93 7.27
CA GLN A 14 14.70 22.58 6.74
C GLN A 14 13.50 21.91 7.44
N TRP A 15 13.40 22.02 8.76
CA TRP A 15 12.25 21.53 9.53
C TRP A 15 10.94 22.23 9.14
N VAL A 16 10.98 23.52 8.84
CA VAL A 16 9.80 24.27 8.37
C VAL A 16 9.34 23.77 7.00
N VAL A 17 10.25 23.44 6.08
CA VAL A 17 9.90 22.92 4.76
C VAL A 17 9.33 21.49 4.84
N VAL A 18 9.90 20.63 5.69
CA VAL A 18 9.35 19.28 5.96
C VAL A 18 7.97 19.38 6.62
N ALA A 19 7.83 20.22 7.63
CA ALA A 19 6.53 20.45 8.27
C ALA A 19 5.51 21.03 7.30
N ALA A 20 5.90 21.98 6.45
CA ALA A 20 5.02 22.56 5.44
C ALA A 20 4.57 21.52 4.41
N SER A 21 5.47 20.63 3.95
CA SER A 21 5.14 19.58 2.97
C SER A 21 4.27 18.46 3.56
N ILE A 22 4.45 18.13 4.85
CA ILE A 22 3.56 17.24 5.60
C ILE A 22 2.18 17.90 5.77
N VAL A 23 2.14 19.18 6.16
CA VAL A 23 0.89 19.92 6.34
C VAL A 23 0.13 20.07 5.03
N THR A 24 0.80 20.37 3.91
CA THR A 24 0.14 20.46 2.59
C THR A 24 -0.35 19.11 2.10
N SER A 25 0.39 18.02 2.36
CA SER A 25 -0.05 16.66 2.02
C SER A 25 -1.24 16.25 2.88
N TRP A 26 -1.24 16.58 4.17
CA TRP A 26 -2.35 16.35 5.08
C TRP A 26 -3.58 17.18 4.71
N LEU A 27 -3.40 18.44 4.30
CA LEU A 27 -4.48 19.30 3.79
C LEU A 27 -5.07 18.77 2.49
N ALA A 28 -4.24 18.28 1.56
CA ALA A 28 -4.70 17.65 0.33
C ALA A 28 -5.53 16.40 0.64
N LEU A 29 -5.06 15.54 1.55
CA LEU A 29 -5.80 14.36 2.02
C LEU A 29 -7.09 14.73 2.76
N PHE A 30 -7.08 15.79 3.58
CA PHE A 30 -8.26 16.27 4.30
C PHE A 30 -9.31 16.83 3.33
N LEU A 31 -8.90 17.61 2.34
CA LEU A 31 -9.78 18.13 1.29
C LEU A 31 -10.33 16.99 0.42
N LEU A 32 -9.52 15.99 0.09
CA LEU A 32 -9.98 14.78 -0.60
C LEU A 32 -11.03 14.04 0.25
N SER A 33 -10.80 13.89 1.56
CA SER A 33 -11.72 13.23 2.48
C SER A 33 -13.05 13.99 2.60
N LYS A 34 -13.00 15.32 2.59
CA LYS A 34 -14.17 16.20 2.68
C LYS A 34 -14.96 16.20 1.37
N PHE A 35 -14.27 16.14 0.24
CA PHE A 35 -14.85 15.94 -1.10
C PHE A 35 -15.55 14.57 -1.22
N LEU A 36 -14.93 13.51 -0.68
CA LEU A 36 -15.54 12.18 -0.63
C LEU A 36 -16.73 12.09 0.34
N ARG A 37 -16.75 12.89 1.41
CA ARG A 37 -17.90 12.98 2.35
C ARG A 37 -19.09 13.78 1.83
N THR A 38 -18.84 14.76 0.97
CA THR A 38 -19.90 15.64 0.42
C THR A 38 -20.63 15.01 -0.75
N ARG A 39 -20.07 13.97 -1.37
CA ARG A 39 -20.83 13.08 -2.25
C ARG A 39 -21.25 11.87 -1.42
N ASN A 40 -22.55 11.75 -1.12
CA ASN A 40 -23.16 10.50 -0.67
C ASN A 40 -22.91 9.43 -1.74
N VAL A 41 -21.72 8.83 -1.73
CA VAL A 41 -21.42 7.65 -2.55
C VAL A 41 -22.11 6.48 -1.84
N GLU A 42 -23.36 6.25 -2.21
CA GLU A 42 -24.03 4.99 -1.96
C GLU A 42 -23.19 3.89 -2.62
N ILE A 43 -22.54 3.07 -1.79
CA ILE A 43 -21.92 1.82 -2.23
C ILE A 43 -23.08 0.86 -2.53
N GLY A 44 -23.65 0.96 -3.73
CA GLY A 44 -24.80 0.13 -4.11
C GLY A 44 -25.34 0.48 -5.49
N GLY A 45 -24.97 -0.32 -6.51
CA GLY A 45 -25.66 -0.32 -7.81
C GLY A 45 -24.81 0.04 -9.02
N ALA A 46 -23.70 -0.64 -9.27
CA ALA A 46 -22.98 -0.52 -10.53
C ALA A 46 -23.71 -1.31 -11.64
N LYS A 47 -24.33 -0.62 -12.60
CA LYS A 47 -24.69 -1.21 -13.91
C LYS A 47 -23.42 -1.30 -14.75
N PHE A 48 -22.89 -2.51 -14.87
CA PHE A 48 -21.75 -2.81 -15.74
C PHE A 48 -22.17 -2.66 -17.21
N ASN A 49 -21.61 -1.67 -17.91
CA ASN A 49 -21.77 -1.59 -19.36
C ASN A 49 -21.11 -2.79 -20.04
N LYS A 50 -21.80 -3.38 -21.01
CA LYS A 50 -21.36 -4.56 -21.77
C LYS A 50 -20.30 -4.10 -22.78
N ILE A 51 -19.04 -4.51 -22.61
CA ILE A 51 -17.89 -4.04 -23.42
C ILE A 51 -17.55 -5.06 -24.51
N SER A 52 -17.21 -4.56 -25.70
CA SER A 52 -16.70 -5.29 -26.87
C SER A 52 -15.33 -5.93 -26.60
N THR A 53 -15.20 -7.22 -26.89
CA THR A 53 -14.01 -8.06 -26.65
C THR A 53 -12.82 -7.77 -27.59
N ALA A 54 -13.04 -7.03 -28.68
CA ALA A 54 -12.12 -6.96 -29.81
C ALA A 54 -10.82 -6.18 -29.54
N ASP A 55 -10.85 -5.12 -28.72
CA ASP A 55 -9.68 -4.24 -28.51
C ASP A 55 -8.71 -4.75 -27.44
N PHE A 56 -9.13 -5.71 -26.60
CA PHE A 56 -8.33 -6.22 -25.47
C PHE A 56 -7.21 -7.20 -25.89
N LEU A 57 -7.31 -7.79 -27.07
CA LEU A 57 -6.47 -8.91 -27.53
C LEU A 57 -5.28 -8.49 -28.41
N HIS A 58 -5.16 -7.21 -28.78
CA HIS A 58 -4.09 -6.76 -29.67
C HIS A 58 -2.79 -6.44 -28.92
N ARG A 59 -2.07 -7.50 -28.52
CA ARG A 59 -0.59 -7.66 -28.45
C ARG A 59 -0.28 -8.76 -27.44
N GLU A 60 -0.29 -10.01 -27.90
CA GLU A 60 0.32 -11.13 -27.19
C GLU A 60 1.83 -11.10 -27.45
N GLY A 61 2.54 -10.26 -26.70
CA GLY A 61 3.93 -10.53 -26.36
C GLY A 61 3.92 -11.21 -24.99
N GLU A 62 4.63 -12.33 -24.84
CA GLU A 62 4.86 -12.93 -23.52
C GLU A 62 5.77 -11.99 -22.71
N TYR A 63 5.19 -10.93 -22.14
CA TYR A 63 5.90 -10.04 -21.24
C TYR A 63 5.91 -10.67 -19.86
N GLU A 64 7.10 -11.01 -19.37
CA GLU A 64 7.30 -11.54 -18.04
C GLU A 64 7.43 -10.38 -17.05
N PHE A 65 6.42 -10.21 -16.20
CA PHE A 65 6.43 -9.19 -15.15
C PHE A 65 7.22 -9.59 -13.90
N SER A 66 7.86 -10.77 -13.90
CA SER A 66 8.72 -11.26 -12.80
C SER A 66 9.84 -10.29 -12.44
N ASP A 67 10.39 -9.61 -13.44
CA ASP A 67 11.47 -8.62 -13.26
C ASP A 67 10.94 -7.18 -13.08
N HIS A 68 9.63 -7.00 -12.87
CA HIS A 68 9.08 -5.66 -12.70
C HIS A 68 9.65 -4.98 -11.44
N PRO A 69 10.04 -3.68 -11.49
CA PRO A 69 10.69 -2.98 -10.38
C PRO A 69 9.94 -2.98 -9.04
N VAL A 70 8.64 -3.26 -9.07
CA VAL A 70 7.81 -3.43 -7.87
C VAL A 70 8.33 -4.55 -6.96
N PHE A 71 8.81 -5.66 -7.53
CA PHE A 71 9.32 -6.79 -6.74
C PHE A 71 10.63 -6.44 -6.07
N GLY A 72 11.54 -5.77 -6.78
CA GLY A 72 12.76 -5.22 -6.19
C GLY A 72 12.48 -4.16 -5.14
N THR A 73 11.44 -3.34 -5.32
CA THR A 73 11.00 -2.37 -4.29
C THR A 73 10.54 -3.10 -3.03
N ILE A 74 9.65 -4.09 -3.16
CA ILE A 74 9.17 -4.87 -2.01
C ILE A 74 10.32 -5.60 -1.32
N GLU A 75 11.22 -6.21 -2.08
CA GLU A 75 12.39 -6.90 -1.54
C GLU A 75 13.30 -5.94 -0.76
N LYS A 76 13.51 -4.72 -1.26
CA LYS A 76 14.24 -3.69 -0.53
C LYS A 76 13.55 -3.28 0.77
N LEU A 77 12.21 -3.13 0.75
CA LEU A 77 11.44 -2.78 1.95
C LEU A 77 11.52 -3.89 3.03
N VAL A 78 11.59 -5.17 2.61
CA VAL A 78 11.74 -6.31 3.52
C VAL A 78 13.18 -6.45 4.05
N SER A 79 14.18 -6.28 3.19
CA SER A 79 15.57 -6.69 3.49
C SER A 79 16.51 -5.55 3.90
N VAL A 80 16.30 -4.33 3.42
CA VAL A 80 17.23 -3.21 3.64
C VAL A 80 16.63 -2.24 4.64
N ASP A 81 15.40 -1.79 4.40
CA ASP A 81 14.81 -0.74 5.22
C ASP A 81 14.39 -1.26 6.60
N LEU A 82 13.82 -2.48 6.68
CA LEU A 82 13.42 -3.13 7.94
C LEU A 82 14.54 -3.22 8.99
N TYR A 83 15.75 -3.57 8.57
CA TYR A 83 16.88 -3.77 9.49
C TYR A 83 17.58 -2.46 9.85
N SER A 84 17.35 -1.39 9.08
CA SER A 84 17.92 -0.07 9.33
C SER A 84 17.10 0.77 10.32
N ILE A 85 15.82 0.44 10.50
CA ILE A 85 14.94 1.13 11.44
C ILE A 85 15.14 0.52 12.83
N HIS A 86 15.52 1.37 13.79
CA HIS A 86 15.63 1.02 15.20
C HIS A 86 14.72 1.95 16.00
N LEU A 87 13.80 1.35 16.75
CA LEU A 87 12.97 2.09 17.71
C LEU A 87 13.62 2.04 19.10
N GLU A 88 13.38 3.08 19.91
CA GLU A 88 13.98 3.22 21.25
C GLU A 88 13.58 2.10 22.22
N ASP A 89 12.43 1.47 21.99
CA ASP A 89 11.88 0.40 22.81
C ASP A 89 11.93 -0.93 22.05
N GLU A 90 12.53 -1.94 22.67
CA GLU A 90 12.76 -3.27 22.08
C GLU A 90 11.46 -3.97 21.68
N PHE A 91 10.39 -3.82 22.49
CA PHE A 91 9.08 -4.36 22.13
C PHE A 91 8.58 -3.73 20.84
N ARG A 92 8.69 -2.40 20.71
CA ARG A 92 8.24 -1.69 19.50
C ARG A 92 9.06 -2.09 18.29
N ASP A 93 10.37 -2.24 18.45
CA ASP A 93 11.27 -2.66 17.38
C ASP A 93 10.90 -4.05 16.84
N ILE A 94 10.77 -5.05 17.73
CA ILE A 94 10.40 -6.43 17.37
C ILE A 94 9.00 -6.48 16.74
N LEU A 95 8.05 -5.73 17.30
CA LEU A 95 6.68 -5.68 16.82
C LEU A 95 6.58 -5.06 15.42
N MET A 96 7.21 -3.90 15.22
CA MET A 96 7.27 -3.23 13.92
C MET A 96 7.91 -4.14 12.87
N LYS A 97 9.08 -4.73 13.17
CA LYS A 97 9.79 -5.61 12.23
C LYS A 97 8.96 -6.83 11.86
N THR A 98 8.29 -7.44 12.83
CA THR A 98 7.39 -8.57 12.58
C THR A 98 6.23 -8.15 11.67
N MET A 99 5.57 -7.02 11.96
CA MET A 99 4.42 -6.57 11.20
C MET A 99 4.77 -6.17 9.77
N VAL A 100 5.85 -5.42 9.58
CA VAL A 100 6.29 -4.98 8.27
C VAL A 100 6.68 -6.18 7.40
N ARG A 101 7.41 -7.16 7.96
CA ARG A 101 7.75 -8.40 7.26
C ARG A 101 6.51 -9.13 6.75
N ILE A 102 5.56 -9.42 7.66
CA ILE A 102 4.32 -10.13 7.31
C ILE A 102 3.52 -9.37 6.24
N ALA A 103 3.39 -8.05 6.39
CA ALA A 103 2.64 -7.22 5.45
C ALA A 103 3.23 -7.31 4.03
N TRP A 104 4.55 -7.18 3.89
CA TRP A 104 5.22 -7.19 2.60
C TRP A 104 5.37 -8.57 1.98
N GLU A 105 5.56 -9.62 2.78
CA GLU A 105 5.53 -11.00 2.31
C GLU A 105 4.16 -11.35 1.73
N SER A 106 3.07 -11.04 2.46
CA SER A 106 1.69 -11.17 1.97
C SER A 106 1.47 -10.39 0.68
N TYR A 107 1.97 -9.15 0.61
CA TYR A 107 1.84 -8.31 -0.57
C TYR A 107 2.56 -8.90 -1.79
N LYS A 108 3.78 -9.43 -1.60
CA LYS A 108 4.57 -10.10 -2.65
C LYS A 108 3.85 -11.35 -3.17
N GLU A 109 3.33 -12.18 -2.28
CA GLU A 109 2.60 -13.40 -2.64
C GLU A 109 1.34 -13.07 -3.46
N ASN A 110 0.54 -12.10 -3.01
CA ASN A 110 -0.65 -11.67 -3.72
C ASN A 110 -0.36 -11.07 -5.09
N LEU A 111 0.74 -10.33 -5.23
CA LEU A 111 1.19 -9.83 -6.53
C LEU A 111 1.56 -10.97 -7.48
N ASN A 112 2.27 -11.99 -7.00
CA ASN A 112 2.59 -13.17 -7.80
C ASN A 112 1.32 -13.91 -8.26
N LEU A 113 0.37 -14.10 -7.35
CA LEU A 113 -0.93 -14.70 -7.67
C LEU A 113 -1.70 -13.87 -8.71
N PHE A 114 -1.67 -12.54 -8.60
CA PHE A 114 -2.25 -11.64 -9.58
C PHE A 114 -1.58 -11.74 -10.96
N LEU A 115 -0.24 -11.85 -11.02
CA LEU A 115 0.44 -12.03 -12.31
C LEU A 115 0.02 -13.33 -13.00
N ILE A 116 -0.18 -14.41 -12.22
CA ILE A 116 -0.66 -15.68 -12.77
C ILE A 116 -2.12 -15.55 -13.23
N SER A 117 -3.01 -14.98 -12.41
CA SER A 117 -4.43 -14.89 -12.74
C SER A 117 -4.72 -13.86 -13.84
N SER A 118 -3.96 -12.77 -13.91
CA SER A 118 -4.07 -11.76 -14.96
C SER A 118 -3.75 -12.34 -16.35
N LYS A 119 -2.81 -13.30 -16.47
CA LYS A 119 -2.58 -14.03 -17.73
C LYS A 119 -3.85 -14.72 -18.22
N GLN A 120 -4.65 -15.28 -17.32
CA GLN A 120 -5.90 -15.99 -17.62
C GLN A 120 -7.11 -15.06 -17.89
N ALA A 121 -7.01 -13.77 -17.56
CA ALA A 121 -8.10 -12.82 -17.78
C ALA A 121 -8.38 -12.63 -19.28
N LYS A 122 -9.62 -12.93 -19.69
CA LYS A 122 -10.11 -12.92 -21.08
C LYS A 122 -10.66 -11.56 -21.53
N ASN A 123 -10.97 -10.69 -20.58
CA ASN A 123 -11.51 -9.37 -20.85
C ASN A 123 -11.13 -8.38 -19.74
N TYR A 124 -11.35 -7.11 -20.03
CA TYR A 124 -11.06 -6.01 -19.13
C TYR A 124 -11.73 -6.15 -17.76
N LEU A 125 -13.00 -6.57 -17.72
CA LEU A 125 -13.74 -6.74 -16.47
C LEU A 125 -13.12 -7.82 -15.58
N GLN A 126 -12.68 -8.94 -16.16
CA GLN A 126 -11.97 -9.98 -15.43
C GLN A 126 -10.63 -9.47 -14.90
N LEU A 127 -9.87 -8.74 -15.71
CA LEU A 127 -8.59 -8.16 -15.26
C LEU A 127 -8.79 -7.21 -14.07
N LYS A 128 -9.80 -6.33 -14.12
CA LYS A 128 -10.14 -5.45 -12.98
C LYS A 128 -10.48 -6.23 -11.73
N LYS A 129 -11.25 -7.32 -11.85
CA LYS A 129 -11.59 -8.18 -10.70
C LYS A 129 -10.34 -8.78 -10.07
N GLU A 130 -9.38 -9.23 -10.88
CA GLU A 130 -8.10 -9.73 -10.37
C GLU A 130 -7.28 -8.63 -9.69
N MET A 131 -7.27 -7.40 -10.23
CA MET A 131 -6.61 -6.25 -9.58
C MET A 131 -7.24 -5.92 -8.22
N VAL A 132 -8.58 -5.86 -8.15
CA VAL A 132 -9.30 -5.62 -6.88
C VAL A 132 -8.98 -6.71 -5.87
N LYS A 133 -9.03 -7.99 -6.32
CA LYS A 133 -8.72 -9.14 -5.48
C LYS A 133 -7.33 -9.04 -4.89
N CYS A 134 -6.31 -8.71 -5.70
CA CYS A 134 -4.94 -8.51 -5.25
C CYS A 134 -4.85 -7.51 -4.07
N VAL A 135 -5.50 -6.34 -4.20
CA VAL A 135 -5.50 -5.30 -3.17
C VAL A 135 -6.23 -5.77 -1.90
N THR A 136 -7.39 -6.40 -2.04
CA THR A 136 -8.21 -6.80 -0.88
C THR A 136 -7.67 -8.03 -0.15
N SER A 137 -7.09 -8.99 -0.88
CA SER A 137 -6.54 -10.22 -0.31
C SER A 137 -5.29 -9.95 0.52
N SER A 138 -4.41 -9.05 0.06
CA SER A 138 -3.18 -8.67 0.79
C SER A 138 -3.46 -8.21 2.22
N LEU A 139 -4.48 -7.38 2.42
CA LEU A 139 -4.93 -6.92 3.75
C LEU A 139 -5.51 -8.07 4.59
N THR A 140 -6.36 -8.88 3.98
CA THR A 140 -7.09 -9.94 4.67
C THR A 140 -6.14 -11.02 5.16
N GLU A 141 -5.17 -11.39 4.33
CA GLU A 141 -4.12 -12.36 4.65
C GLU A 141 -3.15 -11.79 5.68
N ALA A 142 -2.71 -10.53 5.54
CA ALA A 142 -1.86 -9.90 6.55
C ALA A 142 -2.54 -9.85 7.92
N ARG A 143 -3.84 -9.52 7.99
CA ARG A 143 -4.61 -9.55 9.26
C ARG A 143 -4.61 -10.94 9.88
N LYS A 144 -4.79 -11.98 9.08
CA LYS A 144 -4.78 -13.38 9.53
C LYS A 144 -3.41 -13.71 10.12
N SER A 145 -2.34 -13.44 9.39
CA SER A 145 -0.97 -13.73 9.82
C SER A 145 -0.53 -12.91 11.04
N PHE A 146 -0.99 -11.66 11.19
CA PHE A 146 -0.74 -10.89 12.42
C PHE A 146 -1.35 -11.57 13.65
N ARG A 147 -2.57 -12.10 13.53
CA ARG A 147 -3.22 -12.82 14.64
C ARG A 147 -2.52 -14.13 14.94
N GLU A 148 -2.08 -14.86 13.93
CA GLU A 148 -1.28 -16.09 14.08
C GLU A 148 0.04 -15.80 14.82
N GLU A 149 0.66 -14.65 14.54
CA GLU A 149 1.89 -14.19 15.20
C GLU A 149 1.64 -13.48 16.55
N SER A 150 0.41 -13.49 17.06
CA SER A 150 0.04 -12.88 18.34
C SER A 150 0.33 -11.37 18.43
N VAL A 151 0.26 -10.66 17.29
CA VAL A 151 0.34 -9.19 17.27
C VAL A 151 -0.87 -8.64 18.04
N PRO A 152 -0.70 -7.67 18.97
CA PRO A 152 -1.83 -7.15 19.74
C PRO A 152 -2.89 -6.50 18.84
N GLU A 153 -4.17 -6.81 19.08
CA GLU A 153 -5.27 -6.40 18.18
C GLU A 153 -5.38 -4.87 18.04
N VAL A 154 -5.06 -4.10 19.09
CA VAL A 154 -5.01 -2.63 19.02
C VAL A 154 -4.04 -2.11 17.94
N VAL A 155 -2.95 -2.83 17.71
CA VAL A 155 -1.93 -2.49 16.70
C VAL A 155 -2.41 -2.93 15.32
N ILE A 156 -3.03 -4.11 15.22
CA ILE A 156 -3.66 -4.61 13.99
C ILE A 156 -4.71 -3.61 13.50
N GLU A 157 -5.63 -3.19 14.37
CA GLU A 157 -6.70 -2.24 14.02
C GLU A 157 -6.15 -0.90 13.54
N LYS A 158 -5.13 -0.37 14.24
CA LYS A 158 -4.48 0.88 13.86
C LYS A 158 -3.81 0.75 12.49
N TYR A 159 -3.11 -0.36 12.26
CA TYR A 159 -2.47 -0.65 10.97
C TYR A 159 -3.53 -0.68 9.87
N LEU A 160 -4.57 -1.51 10.01
CA LEU A 160 -5.64 -1.63 9.02
C LEU A 160 -6.28 -0.27 8.71
N LYS A 161 -6.51 0.57 9.72
CA LYS A 161 -7.04 1.92 9.53
C LYS A 161 -6.10 2.81 8.73
N SER A 162 -4.79 2.76 9.01
CA SER A 162 -3.77 3.55 8.28
C SER A 162 -3.63 3.10 6.82
N THR A 163 -3.69 1.79 6.57
CA THR A 163 -3.55 1.21 5.24
C THR A 163 -4.83 1.34 4.40
N ASN A 164 -6.00 1.42 5.06
CA ASN A 164 -7.29 1.52 4.38
C ASN A 164 -7.37 2.74 3.44
N LEU A 165 -6.76 3.86 3.81
CA LEU A 165 -6.73 5.05 2.96
C LEU A 165 -6.05 4.78 1.61
N PHE A 166 -4.89 4.12 1.63
CA PHE A 166 -4.18 3.76 0.40
C PHE A 166 -4.94 2.73 -0.42
N ASN A 167 -5.61 1.78 0.23
CA ASN A 167 -6.44 0.79 -0.46
C ASN A 167 -7.66 1.42 -1.12
N VAL A 168 -8.30 2.41 -0.48
CA VAL A 168 -9.39 3.18 -1.11
C VAL A 168 -8.88 3.91 -2.35
N ILE A 169 -7.70 4.53 -2.28
CA ILE A 169 -7.08 5.19 -3.43
C ILE A 169 -6.78 4.18 -4.55
N LEU A 170 -6.26 3.00 -4.22
CA LEU A 170 -6.02 1.92 -5.18
C LEU A 170 -7.29 1.45 -5.86
N LEU A 171 -8.38 1.27 -5.10
CA LEU A 171 -9.66 0.81 -5.63
C LEU A 171 -10.31 1.88 -6.54
N ASP A 172 -10.32 3.14 -6.12
CA ASP A 172 -10.77 4.27 -6.95
C ASP A 172 -9.95 4.39 -8.23
N TYR A 173 -8.63 4.17 -8.14
CA TYR A 173 -7.76 4.12 -9.31
C TYR A 173 -8.16 3.00 -10.26
N ILE A 174 -8.28 1.76 -9.76
CA ILE A 174 -8.71 0.62 -10.57
C ILE A 174 -10.05 0.93 -11.24
N GLU A 175 -11.02 1.51 -10.53
CA GLU A 175 -12.31 1.91 -11.10
C GLU A 175 -12.16 2.90 -12.25
N LYS A 176 -11.32 3.92 -12.10
CA LYS A 176 -11.08 4.98 -13.08
C LYS A 176 -10.19 4.59 -14.24
N ILE A 177 -9.45 3.47 -14.16
CA ILE A 177 -8.75 2.93 -15.32
C ILE A 177 -9.79 2.74 -16.44
N SER A 178 -9.58 3.44 -17.54
CA SER A 178 -10.44 3.46 -18.72
C SER A 178 -9.84 2.55 -19.80
N THR A 179 -10.70 1.91 -20.59
CA THR A 179 -10.30 1.16 -21.80
C THR A 179 -9.67 2.06 -22.87
N SER A 180 -9.81 3.38 -22.76
CA SER A 180 -9.10 4.34 -23.62
C SER A 180 -7.58 4.32 -23.42
N HIS A 181 -7.10 3.62 -22.39
CA HIS A 181 -5.68 3.43 -22.11
C HIS A 181 -5.26 1.99 -22.41
N ARG A 182 -4.78 1.80 -23.64
CA ARG A 182 -3.75 0.83 -24.01
C ARG A 182 -4.04 -0.67 -23.75
N THR A 183 -3.07 -1.50 -24.13
CA THR A 183 -3.15 -2.96 -24.13
C THR A 183 -3.25 -3.54 -22.72
N LYS A 184 -3.63 -4.82 -22.59
CA LYS A 184 -3.61 -5.57 -21.32
C LYS A 184 -2.28 -5.41 -20.55
N ILE A 185 -1.16 -5.43 -21.26
CA ILE A 185 0.19 -5.30 -20.69
C ILE A 185 0.38 -3.91 -20.07
N ASP A 186 0.00 -2.85 -20.77
CA ASP A 186 0.09 -1.48 -20.26
C ASP A 186 -0.76 -1.28 -19.00
N LEU A 187 -1.94 -1.91 -18.94
CA LEU A 187 -2.82 -1.85 -17.77
C LEU A 187 -2.20 -2.54 -16.54
N ILE A 188 -1.56 -3.70 -16.75
CA ILE A 188 -0.86 -4.42 -15.69
C ILE A 188 0.35 -3.61 -15.20
N ASP A 189 1.20 -3.13 -16.12
CA ASP A 189 2.36 -2.29 -15.80
C ASP A 189 1.96 -1.05 -14.98
N LEU A 190 0.90 -0.37 -15.42
CA LEU A 190 0.38 0.82 -14.75
C LEU A 190 -0.13 0.51 -13.34
N PHE A 191 -0.82 -0.61 -13.16
CA PHE A 191 -1.26 -1.08 -11.85
C PHE A 191 -0.07 -1.40 -10.93
N LEU A 192 0.95 -2.11 -11.43
CA LEU A 192 2.14 -2.47 -10.66
C LEU A 192 2.96 -1.24 -10.23
N LYS A 193 3.08 -0.22 -11.10
CA LYS A 193 3.71 1.06 -10.76
C LYS A 193 2.97 1.81 -9.66
N PHE A 194 1.64 1.81 -9.72
CA PHE A 194 0.82 2.47 -8.72
C PHE A 194 0.91 1.74 -7.38
N ILE A 195 0.87 0.40 -7.40
CA ILE A 195 1.16 -0.43 -6.24
C ILE A 195 2.51 -0.10 -5.62
N SER A 196 3.58 -0.03 -6.43
CA SER A 196 4.93 0.28 -5.95
C SER A 196 4.97 1.61 -5.20
N SER A 197 4.25 2.61 -5.71
CA SER A 197 4.16 3.95 -5.11
C SER A 197 3.40 3.89 -3.78
N THR A 198 2.28 3.17 -3.73
CA THR A 198 1.51 2.99 -2.48
C THR A 198 2.24 2.15 -1.43
N ALA A 199 3.08 1.20 -1.87
CA ALA A 199 3.88 0.38 -0.98
C ALA A 199 4.91 1.23 -0.22
N VAL A 200 5.66 2.08 -0.93
CA VAL A 200 6.62 3.01 -0.31
C VAL A 200 5.92 3.96 0.67
N ALA A 201 4.78 4.53 0.28
CA ALA A 201 4.02 5.42 1.16
C ALA A 201 3.48 4.70 2.41
N THR A 202 3.00 3.46 2.26
CA THR A 202 2.53 2.63 3.38
C THR A 202 3.69 2.26 4.30
N HIS A 203 4.87 1.97 3.76
CA HIS A 203 6.07 1.66 4.57
C HIS A 203 6.42 2.81 5.50
N GLN A 204 6.45 4.04 4.99
CA GLN A 204 6.70 5.23 5.80
C GLN A 204 5.67 5.41 6.92
N GLN A 205 4.41 5.01 6.70
CA GLN A 205 3.38 5.08 7.73
C GLN A 205 3.58 4.10 8.89
N PHE A 206 4.34 3.00 8.73
CA PHE A 206 4.65 2.11 9.85
C PHE A 206 5.43 2.83 10.94
N GLU A 207 6.41 3.67 10.61
CA GLU A 207 7.17 4.45 11.60
C GLU A 207 6.25 5.42 12.38
N PHE A 208 5.33 6.08 11.67
CA PHE A 208 4.33 6.96 12.29
C PHE A 208 3.32 6.19 13.15
N LEU A 209 2.95 4.97 12.75
CA LEU A 209 2.00 4.13 13.46
C LEU A 209 2.43 3.94 14.91
N PHE A 210 3.67 3.48 15.12
CA PHE A 210 4.20 3.16 16.45
C PHE A 210 4.33 4.40 17.31
N SER A 211 4.76 5.52 16.73
CA SER A 211 4.77 6.82 17.41
C SER A 211 3.37 7.27 17.86
N SER A 212 2.33 6.95 17.10
CA SER A 212 0.94 7.39 17.36
C SER A 212 0.18 6.56 18.41
N ILE A 213 0.74 5.43 18.86
CA ILE A 213 0.08 4.50 19.80
C ILE A 213 0.87 4.29 21.10
N ASN A 214 1.91 5.09 21.35
CA ASN A 214 2.82 4.95 22.49
C ASN A 214 2.14 4.67 23.84
N GLY A 215 1.04 5.36 24.17
CA GLY A 215 0.32 5.15 25.44
C GLY A 215 -0.53 3.87 25.49
N HIS A 216 -0.95 3.34 24.35
CA HIS A 216 -1.77 2.14 24.25
C HIS A 216 -0.94 0.84 24.23
N LEU A 217 0.37 0.95 24.01
CA LEU A 217 1.27 -0.20 23.98
C LEU A 217 1.78 -0.59 25.37
N LYS A 218 1.79 0.34 26.32
CA LYS A 218 2.40 0.15 27.64
C LYS A 218 1.80 -1.06 28.37
N GLY A 219 2.67 -1.95 28.85
CA GLY A 219 2.28 -3.16 29.57
C GLY A 219 1.82 -4.32 28.68
N LEU A 220 1.75 -4.15 27.36
CA LEU A 220 1.53 -5.27 26.44
C LEU A 220 2.79 -6.12 26.34
N GLU A 221 2.59 -7.43 26.15
CA GLU A 221 3.65 -8.40 25.94
C GLU A 221 3.60 -8.93 24.50
N PHE A 222 4.77 -9.04 23.87
CA PHE A 222 4.93 -9.61 22.55
C PHE A 222 6.25 -10.37 22.47
N LYS A 223 6.20 -11.66 22.13
CA LYS A 223 7.37 -12.55 22.04
C LYS A 223 8.27 -12.50 23.29
N GLY A 224 7.66 -12.43 24.49
CA GLY A 224 8.36 -12.41 25.77
C GLY A 224 8.95 -11.05 26.17
N VAL A 225 8.70 -9.99 25.39
CA VAL A 225 9.13 -8.61 25.71
C VAL A 225 7.91 -7.79 26.10
N THR A 226 8.03 -6.97 27.15
CA THR A 226 6.95 -6.08 27.60
C THR A 226 7.26 -4.63 27.21
N CYS A 227 6.30 -3.92 26.62
CA CYS A 227 6.44 -2.49 26.34
C CYS A 227 6.47 -1.68 27.65
N LYS A 228 7.50 -0.85 27.82
CA LYS A 228 7.67 0.02 29.00
C LYS A 228 6.79 1.28 28.95
#